data_AF-A0A6C0LDU3-F1
#
_entry.id   AF-A0A6C0LDU3-F1
#
_cell.length_a   1.000
_cell.length_b   1.000
_cell.length_c   1.000
_cell.angle_alpha   90.00
_cell.angle_beta   90.00
_cell.angle_gamma   90.00
#
_symmetry.space_group_name_H-M   'P 1'
#
loop_
_entity.id
_entity.type
_entity.pdbx_description
1 polymer ?
#
loop_
_entity_poly.entity_id
_entity_poly.type
_entity_poly.pdbx_seq_one_letter_code
_entity_poly.pdbx_strand_id
1 'polypeptide(L)'
;MPRKSKNTKSLSKTLKSLSPIPGTPGGPGGVNSPVNPLSSSSKSTAMLFAIFVGLLGLVINIYALVWIFKLEEIPECKCSESWMRTYIKYYLHASIPVMIITTLINMYLYSNSLTQADLANNSLFTAYRIFAGFVGLFGFANIAIAIVFINKLKEINCECSEDIKREIYFIYNIIGAAFVGLAVLFSLMALPIAFLMMRK
;
A
#
# COMPACT_ATOMS: atom_id res chain seq x y z
N MET A 1 -71.07 -41.34 -38.33
CA MET A 1 -71.13 -40.07 -39.10
C MET A 1 -71.12 -38.90 -38.13
N PRO A 2 -70.53 -37.74 -38.46
CA PRO A 2 -69.28 -37.30 -37.80
C PRO A 2 -69.28 -35.84 -37.25
N ARG A 3 -68.31 -35.49 -36.39
CA ARG A 3 -67.44 -34.31 -36.63
C ARG A 3 -66.14 -34.34 -35.81
N LYS A 4 -65.01 -34.24 -36.54
CA LYS A 4 -63.62 -34.03 -36.10
C LYS A 4 -63.41 -32.60 -35.60
N SER A 5 -62.51 -32.40 -34.63
CA SER A 5 -61.60 -31.24 -34.54
C SER A 5 -60.39 -31.61 -33.66
N LYS A 6 -59.31 -32.12 -34.26
CA LYS A 6 -58.01 -31.47 -34.52
C LYS A 6 -57.27 -30.93 -33.26
N ASN A 7 -56.36 -31.80 -32.82
CA ASN A 7 -55.06 -31.60 -32.19
C ASN A 7 -54.42 -30.21 -32.42
N THR A 8 -54.16 -29.47 -31.34
CA THR A 8 -53.24 -28.33 -31.33
C THR A 8 -52.35 -28.46 -30.10
N LYS A 9 -51.34 -29.33 -30.19
CA LYS A 9 -50.21 -29.32 -29.26
C LYS A 9 -49.54 -27.96 -29.36
N SER A 10 -49.52 -27.28 -28.22
CA SER A 10 -49.04 -25.91 -28.04
C SER A 10 -47.76 -25.58 -28.81
N LEU A 11 -47.89 -24.65 -29.76
CA LEU A 11 -46.82 -23.96 -30.49
C LEU A 11 -45.82 -23.25 -29.55
N SER A 12 -46.13 -23.16 -28.25
CA SER A 12 -45.26 -22.54 -27.24
C SER A 12 -44.01 -23.36 -26.88
N LYS A 13 -43.97 -24.66 -27.21
CA LYS A 13 -42.81 -25.51 -26.91
C LYS A 13 -41.74 -25.53 -28.00
N THR A 14 -42.07 -25.18 -29.25
CA THR A 14 -41.11 -25.16 -30.37
C THR A 14 -40.38 -23.81 -30.50
N LEU A 15 -40.94 -22.74 -29.92
CA LEU A 15 -40.33 -21.39 -29.93
C LEU A 15 -39.19 -21.20 -28.91
N LYS A 16 -38.98 -22.17 -28.00
CA LYS A 16 -37.91 -22.11 -26.98
C LYS A 16 -36.55 -22.61 -27.45
N SER A 17 -36.42 -23.10 -28.69
CA SER A 17 -35.15 -23.60 -29.24
C SER A 17 -34.55 -22.71 -30.34
N LEU A 18 -35.03 -21.47 -30.51
CA LEU A 18 -34.42 -20.52 -31.43
C LEU A 18 -33.54 -19.56 -30.62
N SER A 19 -32.23 -19.80 -30.73
CA SER A 19 -31.15 -18.94 -30.25
C SER A 19 -31.33 -17.50 -30.75
N PRO A 20 -31.03 -16.46 -29.96
CA PRO A 20 -31.02 -15.10 -30.48
C PRO A 20 -29.81 -14.88 -31.39
N ILE A 21 -30.06 -14.28 -32.56
CA ILE A 21 -29.04 -13.75 -33.46
C ILE A 21 -28.42 -12.49 -32.79
N PRO A 22 -27.10 -12.34 -32.72
CA PRO A 22 -26.48 -11.11 -32.23
C PRO A 22 -26.57 -10.02 -33.31
N GLY A 23 -27.07 -8.84 -32.93
CA GLY A 23 -26.80 -7.58 -33.65
C GLY A 23 -27.94 -6.95 -34.44
N THR A 24 -28.98 -6.47 -33.77
CA THR A 24 -29.86 -5.41 -34.32
C THR A 24 -30.20 -4.38 -33.24
N PRO A 25 -29.81 -3.10 -33.41
CA PRO A 25 -30.14 -2.03 -32.49
C PRO A 25 -31.49 -1.41 -32.86
N GLY A 26 -32.44 -1.40 -31.93
CA GLY A 26 -33.71 -0.67 -32.07
C GLY A 26 -34.95 -1.49 -31.73
N GLY A 27 -35.15 -1.78 -30.44
CA GLY A 27 -36.39 -2.38 -29.93
C GLY A 27 -36.68 -1.89 -28.50
N PRO A 28 -37.93 -1.51 -28.18
CA PRO A 28 -38.27 -0.86 -26.92
C PRO A 28 -38.46 -1.91 -25.82
N GLY A 29 -37.48 -2.02 -24.92
CA GLY A 29 -37.57 -2.96 -23.79
C GLY A 29 -36.30 -3.10 -22.96
N GLY A 30 -35.41 -2.10 -22.97
CA GLY A 30 -34.16 -2.12 -22.20
C GLY A 30 -34.39 -1.90 -20.71
N VAL A 31 -34.85 -2.92 -20.00
CA VAL A 31 -34.95 -2.92 -18.54
C VAL A 31 -33.83 -3.79 -17.96
N ASN A 32 -32.81 -3.11 -17.45
CA ASN A 32 -31.97 -3.48 -16.31
C ASN A 32 -31.48 -4.94 -16.25
N SER A 33 -30.48 -5.28 -17.05
CA SER A 33 -29.51 -6.29 -16.63
C SER A 33 -28.37 -5.57 -15.91
N PRO A 34 -28.07 -5.86 -14.63
CA PRO A 34 -26.79 -5.48 -14.07
C PRO A 34 -25.76 -6.28 -14.87
N VAL A 35 -25.04 -5.59 -15.75
CA VAL A 35 -23.78 -6.07 -16.29
C VAL A 35 -22.93 -6.35 -15.06
N ASN A 36 -22.79 -7.63 -14.71
CA ASN A 36 -21.73 -8.05 -13.80
C ASN A 36 -20.46 -7.38 -14.36
N PRO A 37 -19.77 -6.50 -13.62
CA PRO A 37 -18.44 -6.14 -14.04
C PRO A 37 -17.68 -7.45 -13.95
N LEU A 38 -17.41 -8.03 -15.12
CA LEU A 38 -16.39 -9.03 -15.31
C LEU A 38 -15.17 -8.41 -14.64
N SER A 39 -14.87 -8.86 -13.42
CA SER A 39 -13.83 -8.28 -12.60
C SER A 39 -12.56 -8.46 -13.40
N SER A 40 -12.12 -7.39 -14.02
CA SER A 40 -10.90 -7.42 -14.79
C SER A 40 -9.81 -7.75 -13.78
N SER A 41 -9.35 -8.99 -13.80
CA SER A 41 -8.14 -9.46 -13.16
C SER A 41 -6.96 -8.74 -13.81
N SER A 42 -6.88 -7.42 -13.60
CA SER A 42 -5.67 -6.68 -13.85
C SER A 42 -4.86 -6.85 -12.59
N LYS A 43 -3.89 -7.76 -12.62
CA LYS A 43 -2.80 -7.74 -11.64
C LYS A 43 -2.28 -6.31 -11.59
N SER A 44 -2.61 -5.61 -10.51
CA SER A 44 -2.37 -4.17 -10.44
C SER A 44 -0.87 -3.92 -10.40
N THR A 45 -0.34 -3.29 -11.45
CA THR A 45 1.08 -2.90 -11.52
C THR A 45 1.50 -2.08 -10.30
N ALA A 46 0.57 -1.32 -9.72
CA ALA A 46 0.80 -0.57 -8.49
C ALA A 46 1.08 -1.47 -7.28
N MET A 47 0.43 -2.64 -7.17
CA MET A 47 0.69 -3.59 -6.08
C MET A 47 2.07 -4.23 -6.21
N LEU A 48 2.47 -4.60 -7.43
CA LEU A 48 3.83 -5.11 -7.68
C LEU A 48 4.88 -4.08 -7.30
N PHE A 49 4.67 -2.82 -7.70
CA PHE A 49 5.55 -1.72 -7.32
C PHE A 49 5.61 -1.54 -5.80
N ALA A 50 4.47 -1.59 -5.11
CA ALA A 50 4.41 -1.49 -3.64
C ALA A 50 5.16 -2.65 -2.94
N ILE A 51 5.06 -3.88 -3.45
CA ILE A 51 5.83 -5.03 -2.93
C ILE A 51 7.33 -4.79 -3.12
N PHE A 52 7.75 -4.38 -4.31
CA PHE A 52 9.17 -4.13 -4.60
C PHE A 52 9.75 -3.02 -3.72
N VAL A 53 9.07 -1.89 -3.62
CA VAL A 53 9.48 -0.76 -2.75
C VAL A 53 9.47 -1.19 -1.28
N GLY A 54 8.48 -1.98 -0.85
CA GLY A 54 8.41 -2.53 0.50
C GLY A 54 9.60 -3.41 0.86
N LEU A 55 10.01 -4.31 -0.05
CA LEU A 55 11.18 -5.17 0.12
C LEU A 55 12.48 -4.34 0.17
N LEU A 56 12.64 -3.36 -0.72
CA LEU A 56 13.81 -2.49 -0.73
C LEU A 56 13.92 -1.69 0.59
N GLY A 57 12.80 -1.09 1.02
CA GLY A 57 12.73 -0.38 2.30
C GLY A 57 13.04 -1.28 3.48
N LEU A 58 12.54 -2.52 3.48
CA LEU A 58 12.81 -3.50 4.53
C LEU A 58 14.30 -3.81 4.66
N VAL A 59 14.98 -4.09 3.54
CA VAL A 59 16.43 -4.37 3.52
C VAL A 59 17.23 -3.21 4.09
N ILE A 60 16.90 -1.98 3.68
CA ILE A 60 17.59 -0.77 4.17
C ILE A 60 17.39 -0.60 5.68
N ASN A 61 16.18 -0.78 6.19
CA ASN A 61 15.90 -0.64 7.63
C ASN A 61 16.58 -1.74 8.47
N ILE A 62 16.69 -2.97 7.94
CA ILE A 62 17.45 -4.05 8.58
C ILE A 62 18.94 -3.68 8.64
N TYR A 63 19.53 -3.21 7.54
CA TYR A 63 20.94 -2.79 7.54
C TYR A 63 21.20 -1.61 8.47
N ALA A 64 20.26 -0.66 8.54
CA ALA A 64 20.32 0.44 9.49
C ALA A 64 20.30 -0.08 10.94
N LEU A 65 19.45 -1.07 11.24
CA LEU A 65 19.40 -1.65 12.57
C LEU A 65 20.70 -2.37 12.95
N VAL A 66 21.26 -3.16 12.04
CA VAL A 66 22.56 -3.83 12.23
C VAL A 66 23.67 -2.80 12.44
N TRP A 67 23.65 -1.69 11.69
CA TRP A 67 24.61 -0.59 11.90
C TRP A 67 24.47 0.02 13.29
N ILE A 68 23.24 0.29 13.75
CA ILE A 68 23.01 0.83 15.10
C ILE A 68 23.51 -0.14 16.19
N PHE A 69 23.27 -1.45 16.05
CA PHE A 69 23.78 -2.44 17.00
C PHE A 69 25.31 -2.49 17.03
N LYS A 70 25.96 -2.46 15.86
CA LYS A 70 27.42 -2.38 15.76
C LYS A 70 27.98 -1.15 16.51
N LEU A 71 27.26 -0.02 16.51
CA LEU A 71 27.68 1.17 17.26
C LEU A 71 27.55 1.01 18.78
N GLU A 72 26.64 0.15 19.26
CA GLU A 72 26.49 -0.15 20.69
C GLU A 72 27.53 -1.17 21.16
N GLU A 73 27.95 -2.08 20.29
CA GLU A 73 28.98 -3.09 20.58
C GLU A 73 30.39 -2.51 20.73
N ILE A 74 30.63 -1.27 20.28
CA ILE A 74 31.93 -0.59 20.42
C ILE A 74 31.88 0.32 21.67
N PRO A 75 32.31 -0.16 22.85
CA PRO A 75 32.21 0.59 24.11
C PRO A 75 33.01 1.89 24.13
N GLU A 76 34.04 2.02 23.28
CA GLU A 76 34.86 3.24 23.19
C GLU A 76 34.25 4.32 22.27
N CYS A 77 33.16 4.01 21.56
CA CYS A 77 32.51 4.91 20.61
C CYS A 77 31.56 5.91 21.29
N LYS A 78 32.10 6.77 22.17
CA LYS A 78 31.32 7.78 22.92
C LYS A 78 30.67 8.84 22.04
N CYS A 79 31.25 9.11 20.86
CA CYS A 79 30.73 10.10 19.91
C CYS A 79 29.29 9.81 19.44
N SER A 80 28.89 8.53 19.45
CA SER A 80 27.63 8.05 18.93
C SER A 80 26.57 7.91 20.02
N GLU A 81 26.97 8.06 21.29
CA GLU A 81 26.07 7.97 22.43
C GLU A 81 25.13 9.17 22.44
N SER A 82 23.86 8.91 22.12
CA SER A 82 22.83 9.94 22.09
C SER A 82 21.45 9.33 22.21
N TRP A 83 20.50 10.12 22.71
CA TRP A 83 19.08 9.75 22.73
C TRP A 83 18.53 9.49 21.31
N MET A 84 19.12 10.13 20.28
CA MET A 84 18.72 9.94 18.88
C MET A 84 19.01 8.52 18.41
N ARG A 85 20.17 7.95 18.76
CA ARG A 85 20.52 6.55 18.48
C ARG A 85 19.49 5.60 19.10
N THR A 86 19.17 5.81 20.37
CA THR A 86 18.20 5.00 21.11
C THR A 86 16.81 5.07 20.50
N TYR A 87 16.36 6.27 20.12
CA TYR A 87 15.10 6.47 19.41
C TYR A 87 15.06 5.69 18.09
N ILE A 88 16.08 5.87 17.24
CA ILE A 88 16.16 5.20 15.92
C ILE A 88 16.12 3.68 16.10
N LYS A 89 16.85 3.14 17.08
CA LYS A 89 16.86 1.70 17.40
C LYS A 89 15.46 1.17 17.69
N TYR A 90 14.72 1.80 18.59
CA TYR A 90 13.39 1.34 18.98
C TYR A 90 12.37 1.52 17.86
N TYR A 91 12.46 2.62 17.11
CA TYR A 91 11.64 2.83 15.94
C TYR A 91 11.87 1.74 14.88
N LEU A 92 13.13 1.40 14.58
CA LEU A 92 13.47 0.33 13.64
C LEU A 92 12.96 -1.03 14.12
N HIS A 93 13.08 -1.34 15.42
CA HIS A 93 12.52 -2.57 15.99
C HIS A 93 11.00 -2.67 15.84
N ALA A 94 10.27 -1.56 16.00
CA ALA A 94 8.82 -1.54 15.86
C ALA A 94 8.37 -1.57 14.38
N SER A 95 9.08 -0.84 13.51
CA SER A 95 8.69 -0.68 12.10
C SER A 95 9.03 -1.88 11.22
N ILE A 96 10.12 -2.61 11.47
CA ILE A 96 10.51 -3.79 10.68
C ILE A 96 9.41 -4.87 10.68
N PRO A 97 8.85 -5.32 11.83
CA PRO A 97 7.74 -6.28 11.85
C PRO A 97 6.51 -5.78 11.10
N VAL A 98 6.17 -4.48 11.24
CA VAL A 98 5.05 -3.87 10.52
C VAL A 98 5.27 -3.95 9.02
N MET A 99 6.47 -3.62 8.52
CA MET A 99 6.80 -3.70 7.10
C MET A 99 6.77 -5.14 6.56
N ILE A 100 7.24 -6.11 7.34
CA ILE A 100 7.16 -7.53 6.98
C ILE A 100 5.69 -7.93 6.79
N ILE A 101 4.84 -7.65 7.77
CA ILE A 101 3.41 -8.00 7.70
C ILE A 101 2.72 -7.27 6.53
N THR A 102 3.00 -5.98 6.33
CA THR A 102 2.43 -5.20 5.21
C THR A 102 2.83 -5.81 3.86
N THR A 103 4.09 -6.21 3.71
CA THR A 103 4.60 -6.81 2.48
C THR A 103 3.95 -8.17 2.21
N LEU A 104 3.79 -9.00 3.25
CA LEU A 104 3.09 -10.29 3.15
C LEU A 104 1.62 -10.12 2.77
N ILE A 105 0.92 -9.13 3.34
CA ILE A 105 -0.46 -8.82 2.96
C ILE A 105 -0.53 -8.40 1.48
N ASN A 106 0.35 -7.49 1.04
CA ASN A 106 0.37 -7.07 -0.37
C ASN A 106 0.66 -8.24 -1.32
N MET A 107 1.56 -9.16 -0.94
CA MET A 107 1.85 -10.37 -1.70
C MET A 107 0.64 -11.32 -1.76
N TYR A 108 -0.07 -11.52 -0.65
CA TYR A 108 -1.31 -12.31 -0.59
C TYR A 108 -2.40 -11.71 -1.49
N LEU A 109 -2.62 -10.40 -1.40
CA LEU A 109 -3.61 -9.69 -2.23
C LEU A 109 -3.27 -9.81 -3.72
N TYR A 110 -2.01 -9.59 -4.08
CA TYR A 110 -1.54 -9.73 -5.46
C TYR A 110 -1.75 -11.14 -6.01
N SER A 111 -1.46 -12.17 -5.20
CA SER A 111 -1.58 -13.57 -5.62
C SER A 111 -3.03 -14.00 -5.86
N ASN A 112 -3.97 -13.43 -5.10
CA ASN A 112 -5.40 -13.73 -5.19
C ASN A 112 -6.17 -12.74 -6.08
N SER A 113 -5.48 -11.81 -6.76
CA SER A 113 -6.10 -10.72 -7.53
C SER A 113 -7.11 -9.90 -6.72
N LEU A 114 -6.88 -9.77 -5.40
CA LEU A 114 -7.68 -8.98 -4.48
C LEU A 114 -7.10 -7.59 -4.32
N THR A 115 -7.93 -6.66 -3.88
CA THR A 115 -7.57 -5.29 -3.54
C THR A 115 -7.67 -5.04 -2.04
N GLN A 116 -7.06 -3.94 -1.59
CA GLN A 116 -7.16 -3.50 -0.20
C GLN A 116 -8.60 -3.16 0.22
N ALA A 117 -9.48 -2.85 -0.74
CA ALA A 117 -10.90 -2.61 -0.48
C ALA A 117 -11.64 -3.90 -0.10
N ASP A 118 -11.22 -5.04 -0.65
CA ASP A 118 -11.86 -6.34 -0.38
C ASP A 118 -11.64 -6.81 1.07
N LEU A 119 -10.51 -6.40 1.68
CA LEU A 119 -10.20 -6.69 3.08
C LEU A 119 -10.75 -5.64 4.05
N ALA A 120 -11.32 -4.52 3.58
CA ALA A 120 -11.76 -3.41 4.44
C ALA A 120 -12.85 -3.82 5.43
N ASN A 121 -13.66 -4.83 5.09
CA ASN A 121 -14.71 -5.35 5.96
C ASN A 121 -14.18 -6.22 7.12
N ASN A 122 -12.90 -6.60 7.10
CA ASN A 122 -12.28 -7.39 8.16
C ASN A 122 -11.80 -6.46 9.30
N SER A 123 -12.36 -6.64 10.50
CA SER A 123 -12.02 -5.84 11.68
C SER A 123 -10.55 -5.95 12.08
N LEU A 124 -9.94 -7.14 11.95
CA LEU A 124 -8.54 -7.38 12.27
C LEU A 124 -7.62 -6.65 11.29
N PHE A 125 -7.93 -6.71 9.99
CA PHE A 125 -7.16 -5.99 8.98
C PHE A 125 -7.26 -4.48 9.18
N THR A 126 -8.44 -3.96 9.49
CA THR A 126 -8.65 -2.54 9.79
C THR A 126 -7.87 -2.11 11.04
N ALA A 127 -7.91 -2.90 12.12
CA ALA A 127 -7.14 -2.63 13.33
C ALA A 127 -5.63 -2.62 13.05
N TYR A 128 -5.12 -3.60 12.30
CA TYR A 128 -3.73 -3.63 11.86
C TYR A 128 -3.36 -2.40 11.04
N ARG A 129 -4.21 -1.97 10.09
CA ARG A 129 -3.97 -0.79 9.26
C ARG A 129 -3.88 0.49 10.09
N ILE A 130 -4.72 0.64 11.11
CA ILE A 130 -4.66 1.77 12.05
C ILE A 130 -3.35 1.73 12.83
N PHE A 131 -2.97 0.57 13.37
CA PHE A 131 -1.70 0.40 14.08
C PHE A 131 -0.49 0.72 13.19
N ALA A 132 -0.46 0.19 11.96
CA ALA A 132 0.58 0.47 10.99
C ALA A 132 0.65 1.97 10.64
N GLY A 133 -0.50 2.63 10.51
CA GLY A 133 -0.58 4.09 10.33
C GLY A 133 0.00 4.86 11.52
N PHE A 134 -0.27 4.41 12.75
CA PHE A 134 0.29 5.00 13.96
C PHE A 134 1.82 4.86 14.01
N VAL A 135 2.36 3.68 13.71
CA VAL A 135 3.82 3.47 13.58
C VAL A 135 4.40 4.36 12.47
N GLY A 136 3.68 4.51 11.35
CA GLY A 136 4.04 5.40 10.25
C GLY A 136 4.16 6.87 10.68
N LEU A 137 3.32 7.33 11.62
CA LEU A 137 3.38 8.70 12.15
C LEU A 137 4.70 8.97 12.87
N PHE A 138 5.18 8.03 13.69
CA PHE A 138 6.52 8.14 14.28
C PHE A 138 7.64 8.07 13.23
N GLY A 139 7.36 7.51 12.06
CA GLY A 139 8.29 7.52 10.93
C GLY A 139 8.68 8.92 10.47
N PHE A 140 7.77 9.90 10.55
CA PHE A 140 8.11 11.29 10.22
C PHE A 140 9.17 11.87 11.17
N ALA A 141 9.01 11.64 12.46
CA ALA A 141 9.99 12.04 13.46
C ALA A 141 11.31 11.28 13.24
N ASN A 142 11.26 9.99 12.91
CA ASN A 142 12.45 9.20 12.61
C ASN A 142 13.25 9.75 11.42
N ILE A 143 12.60 10.18 10.34
CA ILE A 143 13.30 10.78 9.20
C ILE A 143 14.13 12.00 9.64
N ALA A 144 13.53 12.92 10.39
CA ALA A 144 14.22 14.12 10.87
C ALA A 144 15.35 13.78 11.86
N ILE A 145 15.08 12.91 12.84
CA ILE A 145 16.05 12.52 13.86
C ILE A 145 17.23 11.77 13.22
N ALA A 146 16.98 10.86 12.28
CA ALA A 146 18.02 10.12 11.58
C ALA A 146 18.95 11.04 10.78
N ILE A 147 18.39 12.02 10.06
CA ILE A 147 19.18 13.01 9.29
C ILE A 147 20.07 13.84 10.24
N VAL A 148 19.50 14.39 11.31
CA VAL A 148 20.24 15.20 12.29
C VAL A 148 21.33 14.37 12.98
N PHE A 149 21.00 13.15 13.39
CA PHE A 149 21.95 12.24 14.04
C PHE A 149 23.14 11.92 13.13
N ILE A 150 22.89 11.52 11.89
CA ILE A 150 23.96 11.18 10.94
C ILE A 150 24.78 12.41 10.57
N ASN A 151 24.16 13.58 10.40
CA ASN A 151 24.90 14.82 10.12
C ASN A 151 25.83 15.19 11.28
N LYS A 152 25.35 15.07 12.52
CA LYS A 152 26.18 15.29 13.71
C LYS A 152 27.38 14.33 13.75
N LEU A 153 27.17 13.06 13.40
CA LEU A 153 28.26 12.07 13.33
C LEU A 153 29.29 12.39 12.25
N LYS A 154 28.85 12.96 11.12
CA LYS A 154 29.72 13.41 10.04
C LYS A 154 30.50 14.67 10.42
N GLU A 155 29.86 15.62 11.08
CA GLU A 155 30.48 16.89 11.50
C GLU A 155 31.65 16.66 12.48
N ILE A 156 31.50 15.72 13.40
CA ILE A 156 32.54 15.37 14.38
C ILE A 156 33.54 14.31 13.87
N ASN A 157 33.45 13.91 12.59
CA ASN A 157 34.28 12.87 11.96
C ASN A 157 34.42 11.60 12.81
N CYS A 158 33.30 11.03 13.25
CA CYS A 158 33.41 9.85 14.09
C CYS A 158 33.75 8.57 13.30
N GLU A 159 34.99 8.11 13.45
CA GLU A 159 35.58 6.96 12.73
C GLU A 159 34.85 5.64 13.03
N CYS A 160 34.47 5.36 14.28
CA CYS A 160 33.74 4.13 14.64
C CYS A 160 32.36 4.02 13.98
N SER A 161 31.83 5.14 13.46
CA SER A 161 30.55 5.19 12.77
C SER A 161 30.68 5.09 11.24
N GLU A 162 31.90 5.10 10.72
CA GLU A 162 32.16 5.03 9.30
C GLU A 162 31.80 3.65 8.74
N ASP A 163 30.66 3.60 8.05
CA ASP A 163 30.11 2.39 7.48
C ASP A 163 29.25 2.76 6.27
N ILE A 164 29.30 1.96 5.20
CA ILE A 164 28.47 2.14 4.00
C ILE A 164 26.97 2.11 4.35
N LYS A 165 26.59 1.36 5.39
CA LYS A 165 25.20 1.25 5.87
C LYS A 165 24.65 2.60 6.33
N ARG A 166 25.50 3.43 6.95
CA ARG A 166 25.17 4.81 7.38
C ARG A 166 24.80 5.68 6.19
N GLU A 167 25.58 5.59 5.11
CA GLU A 167 25.37 6.41 3.91
C GLU A 167 24.10 6.03 3.17
N ILE A 168 23.86 4.72 3.01
CA ILE A 168 22.63 4.20 2.41
C ILE A 168 21.41 4.67 3.22
N TYR A 169 21.47 4.54 4.56
CA TYR A 169 20.37 4.97 5.41
C TYR A 169 20.16 6.50 5.39
N PHE A 170 21.24 7.27 5.29
CA PHE A 170 21.16 8.72 5.13
C PHE A 170 20.45 9.12 3.84
N ILE A 171 20.87 8.56 2.70
CA ILE A 171 20.26 8.84 1.39
C ILE A 171 18.79 8.42 1.39
N TYR A 172 18.47 7.24 1.96
CA TYR A 172 17.11 6.76 2.10
C TYR A 172 16.21 7.75 2.88
N ASN A 173 16.68 8.28 4.00
CA ASN A 173 15.91 9.25 4.78
C ASN A 173 15.78 10.62 4.06
N ILE A 174 16.79 11.06 3.31
CA ILE A 174 16.71 12.29 2.50
C ILE A 174 15.67 12.14 1.37
N ILE A 175 15.68 11.02 0.65
CA ILE A 175 14.67 10.71 -0.36
C ILE A 175 13.28 10.64 0.29
N GLY A 176 13.16 9.99 1.45
CA GLY A 176 11.92 9.95 2.23
C GLY A 176 11.42 11.34 2.61
N ALA A 177 12.29 12.22 3.12
CA ALA A 177 11.97 13.60 3.45
C ALA A 177 11.44 14.38 2.24
N ALA A 178 12.05 14.18 1.06
CA ALA A 178 11.60 14.82 -0.17
C ALA A 178 10.17 14.37 -0.57
N PHE A 179 9.88 13.07 -0.51
CA PHE A 179 8.53 12.56 -0.78
C PHE A 179 7.51 13.07 0.23
N VAL A 180 7.85 13.12 1.52
CA VAL A 180 6.97 13.67 2.55
C VAL A 180 6.71 15.16 2.33
N GLY A 181 7.76 15.94 2.04
CA GLY A 181 7.63 17.36 1.74
C GLY A 181 6.72 17.62 0.53
N LEU A 182 6.86 16.81 -0.52
CA LEU A 182 6.00 16.87 -1.70
C LEU A 182 4.55 16.50 -1.38
N ALA A 183 4.33 15.45 -0.58
CA ALA A 183 2.99 15.04 -0.16
C ALA A 183 2.28 16.12 0.69
N VAL A 184 3.01 16.77 1.59
CA VAL A 184 2.50 17.89 2.39
C VAL A 184 2.13 19.07 1.50
N LEU A 185 2.98 19.42 0.53
CA LEU A 185 2.72 20.49 -0.42
C LEU A 185 1.44 20.24 -1.23
N PHE A 186 1.26 19.03 -1.78
CA PHE A 186 0.03 18.68 -2.49
C PHE A 186 -1.20 18.70 -1.58
N SER A 187 -1.07 18.26 -0.33
CA SER A 187 -2.15 18.30 0.65
C SER A 187 -2.59 19.74 0.95
N LEU A 188 -1.63 20.66 1.12
CA LEU A 188 -1.92 22.08 1.33
C LEU A 188 -2.62 22.74 0.13
N MET A 189 -2.26 22.34 -1.10
CA MET A 189 -2.94 22.83 -2.31
C MET A 189 -4.36 22.27 -2.45
N ALA A 190 -4.62 21.05 -1.98
CA ALA A 190 -5.93 20.41 -2.06
C ALA A 190 -6.94 20.97 -1.04
N LEU A 191 -6.47 21.45 0.12
CA LEU A 191 -7.33 21.94 1.21
C LEU A 191 -8.27 23.09 0.80
N PRO A 192 -7.81 24.16 0.10
CA PRO A 192 -8.69 25.22 -0.38
C PRO A 192 -9.75 24.72 -1.36
N ILE A 193 -9.38 23.80 -2.26
CA ILE A 193 -10.30 23.22 -3.25
C ILE A 193 -11.38 22.40 -2.54
N ALA A 194 -10.99 21.55 -1.59
CA ALA A 194 -11.93 20.78 -0.79
C ALA A 194 -12.86 21.69 0.05
N PHE A 195 -12.31 22.74 0.66
CA PHE A 195 -13.09 23.73 1.40
C PHE A 195 -14.12 24.46 0.52
N LEU A 196 -13.74 24.83 -0.71
CA LEU A 196 -14.66 25.43 -1.69
C LEU A 196 -15.74 24.45 -2.16
N MET A 197 -15.42 23.16 -2.33
CA MET A 197 -16.43 22.14 -2.67
C MET A 197 -17.42 21.89 -1.54
N MET A 198 -16.98 21.91 -0.27
CA MET A 198 -17.87 21.72 0.89
C MET A 198 -18.81 22.91 1.15
N ARG A 199 -18.53 24.09 0.58
CA ARG A 199 -19.37 25.29 0.73
C ARG A 199 -20.51 25.38 -0.30
N LYS A 200 -20.50 24.54 -1.34
CA LYS A 200 -21.61 24.41 -2.31
C LYS A 200 -22.64 23.40 -1.83
#